data_AF-A0A9D8ZV40-F1
#
_entry.id   AF-A0A9D8ZV40-F1
#
_cell.length_a   1.000
_cell.length_b   1.000
_cell.length_c   1.000
_cell.angle_alpha   90.00
_cell.angle_beta   90.00
_cell.angle_gamma   90.00
#
_symmetry.space_group_name_H-M   'P 1'
#
loop_
_entity.id
_entity.type
_entity.pdbx_description
1 polymer ?
#
loop_
_entity_poly.entity_id
_entity_poly.type
_entity_poly.pdbx_seq_one_letter_code
_entity_poly.pdbx_strand_id
1 'polypeptide(L)'
;MANLKHTDIPYIKKFVETIYGSGYVLDLSNEDFQHFIKQVASVDIENPKYYRNGSSKGKRLKVFLELESNEIVGKTLKALLDHFEAYQIMNDVETDKNIDNLISTVDTISKRLLGKQSVKEKETKEEDFLEKEFEEIPIEKIGLDDGLSAILRHRVVEIHKGIKFRNPLSVIFLCGSSLEGILLGVALKNPELFNKAKSSPKDKEGKPFPFHQWSLASFIDVAYEVNFIGLDAKKFSHAMRDFRNYIHPYEQWRSGFNPDHYTAKISWQVFQAAVNDLENALTK
;
A
#
# COMPACT_ATOMS: atom_id res chain seq x y z
N MET A 1 -0.45 23.46 -27.14
CA MET A 1 -0.98 22.13 -27.43
C MET A 1 -0.51 21.17 -26.35
N ALA A 2 -1.44 20.45 -25.75
CA ALA A 2 -1.16 19.52 -24.68
C ALA A 2 -0.52 18.24 -25.24
N ASN A 3 0.41 17.65 -24.48
CA ASN A 3 1.10 16.42 -24.81
C ASN A 3 0.23 15.21 -24.43
N LEU A 4 -0.93 15.10 -25.07
CA LEU A 4 -1.85 13.98 -24.95
C LEU A 4 -1.42 12.87 -25.91
N LYS A 5 -1.37 11.63 -25.42
CA LYS A 5 -1.18 10.44 -26.25
C LYS A 5 -2.48 10.12 -26.97
N HIS A 6 -2.39 9.47 -28.12
CA HIS A 6 -3.57 8.97 -28.83
C HIS A 6 -4.46 8.07 -27.94
N THR A 7 -3.84 7.34 -27.01
CA THR A 7 -4.54 6.48 -26.05
C THR A 7 -5.30 7.25 -24.97
N ASP A 8 -4.98 8.51 -24.71
CA ASP A 8 -5.58 9.29 -23.61
C ASP A 8 -6.97 9.83 -23.98
N ILE A 9 -7.15 10.23 -25.25
CA ILE A 9 -8.39 10.84 -25.75
C ILE A 9 -9.63 9.93 -25.54
N PRO A 10 -9.57 8.61 -25.82
CA PRO A 10 -10.68 7.71 -25.54
C PRO A 10 -11.08 7.66 -24.06
N TYR A 11 -10.12 7.67 -23.12
CA TYR A 11 -10.42 7.66 -21.69
C TYR A 11 -11.06 8.97 -21.23
N ILE A 12 -10.49 10.12 -21.64
CA ILE A 12 -11.07 11.43 -21.33
C ILE A 12 -12.50 11.51 -21.87
N LYS A 13 -12.71 11.08 -23.12
CA LYS A 13 -14.03 11.06 -23.74
C LYS A 13 -15.00 10.18 -22.95
N LYS A 14 -14.60 8.94 -22.64
CA LYS A 14 -15.46 8.00 -21.93
C LYS A 14 -15.84 8.54 -20.55
N PHE A 15 -14.92 9.22 -19.86
CA PHE A 15 -15.13 9.84 -18.56
C PHE A 15 -16.14 11.00 -18.61
N VAL A 16 -15.94 11.96 -19.52
CA VAL A 16 -16.86 13.10 -19.61
C VAL A 16 -18.26 12.70 -20.08
N GLU A 17 -18.41 11.52 -20.68
CA GLU A 17 -19.70 10.98 -21.10
C GLU A 17 -20.34 10.07 -20.03
N THR A 18 -19.76 9.92 -18.83
CA THR A 18 -20.22 8.94 -17.84
C THR A 18 -21.62 9.21 -17.28
N ILE A 19 -22.04 10.47 -17.12
CA ILE A 19 -23.35 10.80 -16.52
C ILE A 19 -24.49 10.69 -17.55
N TYR A 20 -24.44 11.47 -18.63
CA TYR A 20 -25.53 11.56 -19.62
C TYR A 20 -25.22 10.92 -20.98
N GLY A 21 -24.05 10.30 -21.14
CA GLY A 21 -23.68 9.60 -22.37
C GLY A 21 -23.10 10.48 -23.47
N SER A 22 -23.17 9.97 -24.69
CA SER A 22 -22.48 10.52 -25.88
C SER A 22 -22.74 12.01 -26.10
N GLY A 23 -21.67 12.80 -26.24
CA GLY A 23 -21.76 14.23 -26.55
C GLY A 23 -22.06 15.14 -25.34
N TYR A 24 -22.21 14.57 -24.15
CA TYR A 24 -22.27 15.33 -22.90
C TYR A 24 -20.87 15.54 -22.29
N VAL A 25 -20.81 16.46 -21.33
CA VAL A 25 -19.64 16.71 -20.50
C VAL A 25 -20.17 16.72 -19.07
N LEU A 26 -20.12 15.55 -18.42
CA LEU A 26 -20.74 15.25 -17.15
C LEU A 26 -22.21 15.71 -17.15
N ASP A 27 -22.62 16.38 -16.08
CA ASP A 27 -23.94 16.98 -15.87
C ASP A 27 -24.03 18.44 -16.31
N LEU A 28 -22.97 19.01 -16.92
CA LEU A 28 -22.90 20.43 -17.26
C LEU A 28 -23.80 20.79 -18.45
N SER A 29 -24.62 21.84 -18.30
CA SER A 29 -25.30 22.49 -19.41
C SER A 29 -24.30 23.24 -20.31
N ASN A 30 -24.74 23.81 -21.44
CA ASN A 30 -23.83 24.62 -22.27
C ASN A 30 -23.34 25.87 -21.53
N GLU A 31 -24.20 26.51 -20.74
CA GLU A 31 -23.87 27.69 -19.95
C GLU A 31 -22.93 27.33 -18.80
N ASP A 32 -23.22 26.24 -18.07
CA ASP A 32 -22.36 25.77 -16.98
C ASP A 32 -20.99 25.35 -17.50
N PHE A 33 -20.93 24.66 -18.65
CA PHE A 33 -19.67 24.28 -19.28
C PHE A 33 -18.85 25.51 -19.68
N GLN A 34 -19.49 26.56 -20.22
CA GLN A 34 -18.81 27.82 -20.53
C GLN A 34 -18.25 28.47 -19.28
N HIS A 35 -19.08 28.60 -18.24
CA HIS A 35 -18.68 29.19 -16.96
C HIS A 35 -17.54 28.39 -16.32
N PHE A 36 -17.65 27.07 -16.31
CA PHE A 36 -16.67 26.14 -15.77
C PHE A 36 -15.30 26.32 -16.42
N ILE A 37 -15.22 26.30 -17.76
CA ILE A 37 -13.95 26.47 -18.48
C ILE A 37 -13.37 27.87 -18.24
N LYS A 38 -14.21 28.90 -18.23
CA LYS A 38 -13.76 30.26 -17.93
C LYS A 38 -13.20 30.38 -16.52
N GLN A 39 -13.83 29.78 -15.53
CA GLN A 39 -13.40 29.83 -14.13
C GLN A 39 -12.09 29.05 -13.91
N VAL A 40 -11.99 27.83 -14.47
CA VAL A 40 -10.84 26.94 -14.21
C VAL A 40 -9.62 27.31 -15.05
N ALA A 41 -9.83 27.62 -16.33
CA ALA A 41 -8.75 27.82 -17.29
C ALA A 41 -8.55 29.28 -17.70
N SER A 42 -9.42 30.21 -17.27
CA SER A 42 -9.44 31.59 -17.80
C SER A 42 -9.56 31.63 -19.34
N VAL A 43 -10.25 30.62 -19.90
CA VAL A 43 -10.44 30.45 -21.34
C VAL A 43 -11.90 30.68 -21.71
N ASP A 44 -12.13 31.48 -22.75
CA ASP A 44 -13.45 31.59 -23.37
C ASP A 44 -13.67 30.46 -24.38
N ILE A 45 -14.40 29.42 -23.97
CA ILE A 45 -14.70 28.24 -24.79
C ILE A 45 -15.72 28.52 -25.92
N GLU A 46 -16.33 29.71 -25.96
CA GLU A 46 -17.14 30.19 -27.08
C GLU A 46 -16.29 30.93 -28.14
N ASN A 47 -14.96 30.99 -27.97
CA ASN A 47 -14.09 31.53 -29.00
C ASN A 47 -14.21 30.69 -30.31
N PRO A 48 -14.34 31.32 -31.49
CA PRO A 48 -14.48 30.63 -32.78
C PRO A 48 -13.42 29.56 -33.05
N LYS A 49 -12.22 29.67 -32.47
CA LYS A 49 -11.14 28.68 -32.63
C LYS A 49 -11.52 27.26 -32.17
N TYR A 50 -12.51 27.12 -31.28
CA TYR A 50 -12.97 25.83 -30.76
C TYR A 50 -14.10 25.17 -31.58
N TYR A 51 -14.68 25.87 -32.56
CA TYR A 51 -15.82 25.37 -33.35
C TYR A 51 -15.41 24.55 -34.56
N ARG A 52 -14.11 24.28 -34.75
CA ARG A 52 -13.57 23.56 -35.92
C ARG A 52 -14.30 22.24 -36.21
N ASN A 53 -14.72 21.53 -35.16
CA ASN A 53 -15.39 20.23 -35.25
C ASN A 53 -16.91 20.29 -35.01
N GLY A 54 -17.48 21.50 -34.88
CA GLY A 54 -18.89 21.78 -34.61
C GLY A 54 -19.14 22.49 -33.27
N SER A 55 -20.40 22.82 -32.99
CA SER A 55 -20.80 23.70 -31.88
C SER A 55 -21.13 23.02 -30.55
N SER A 56 -21.22 21.67 -30.50
CA SER A 56 -21.57 20.99 -29.25
C SER A 56 -20.44 21.09 -28.22
N LYS A 57 -20.79 21.12 -26.93
CA LYS A 57 -19.83 21.19 -25.82
C LYS A 57 -18.75 20.09 -25.88
N GLY A 58 -19.13 18.85 -26.17
CA GLY A 58 -18.16 17.74 -26.33
C GLY A 58 -17.20 17.94 -27.51
N LYS A 59 -17.67 18.53 -28.63
CA LYS A 59 -16.82 18.86 -29.79
C LYS A 59 -15.87 20.01 -29.48
N ARG A 60 -16.35 21.03 -28.78
CA ARG A 60 -15.53 22.17 -28.33
C ARG A 60 -14.48 21.73 -27.30
N LEU A 61 -14.86 20.86 -26.36
CA LEU A 61 -13.91 20.23 -25.42
C LEU A 61 -12.82 19.46 -26.17
N LYS A 62 -13.16 18.69 -27.21
CA LYS A 62 -12.16 17.97 -28.00
C LYS A 62 -11.15 18.94 -28.65
N VAL A 63 -11.61 20.02 -29.27
CA VAL A 63 -10.72 21.03 -29.87
C VAL A 63 -9.91 21.77 -28.80
N PHE A 64 -10.49 22.00 -27.63
CA PHE A 64 -9.78 22.56 -26.47
C PHE A 64 -8.61 21.68 -26.03
N LEU A 65 -8.81 20.37 -25.91
CA LEU A 65 -7.74 19.41 -25.56
C LEU A 65 -6.59 19.42 -26.58
N GLU A 66 -6.89 19.67 -27.87
CA GLU A 66 -5.90 19.72 -28.95
C GLU A 66 -5.10 21.03 -28.94
N LEU A 67 -5.77 22.18 -28.72
CA LEU A 67 -5.15 23.50 -28.90
C LEU A 67 -4.41 24.01 -27.66
N GLU A 68 -4.99 23.80 -26.48
CA GLU A 68 -4.54 24.46 -25.26
C GLU A 68 -3.24 23.86 -24.69
N SER A 69 -2.63 24.54 -23.73
CA SER A 69 -1.36 24.09 -23.14
C SER A 69 -1.57 22.89 -22.20
N ASN A 70 -0.46 22.19 -21.91
CA ASN A 70 -0.40 21.17 -20.86
C ASN A 70 -1.04 21.63 -19.54
N GLU A 71 -0.68 22.83 -19.10
CA GLU A 71 -1.16 23.40 -17.84
C GLU A 71 -2.67 23.62 -17.86
N ILE A 72 -3.18 24.23 -18.93
CA ILE A 72 -4.61 24.53 -19.08
C ILE A 72 -5.42 23.24 -19.13
N VAL A 73 -5.01 22.29 -19.98
CA VAL A 73 -5.73 21.02 -20.12
C VAL A 73 -5.67 20.20 -18.84
N GLY A 74 -4.51 20.13 -18.18
CA GLY A 74 -4.36 19.45 -16.90
C GLY A 74 -5.27 20.03 -15.82
N LYS A 75 -5.30 21.36 -15.67
CA LYS A 75 -6.17 22.05 -14.69
C LYS A 75 -7.64 21.73 -14.95
N THR A 76 -8.07 21.78 -16.21
CA THR A 76 -9.45 21.46 -16.59
C THR A 76 -9.82 20.01 -16.31
N LEU A 77 -8.95 19.05 -16.63
CA LEU A 77 -9.22 17.64 -16.33
C LEU A 77 -9.31 17.38 -14.83
N LYS A 78 -8.43 17.99 -14.03
CA LYS A 78 -8.51 17.88 -12.56
C LYS A 78 -9.82 18.43 -12.02
N ALA A 79 -10.22 19.63 -12.45
CA ALA A 79 -11.46 20.23 -12.01
C ALA A 79 -12.71 19.41 -12.43
N LEU A 80 -12.67 18.75 -13.60
CA LEU A 80 -13.77 17.88 -14.03
C LEU A 80 -13.87 16.62 -13.16
N LEU A 81 -12.74 16.07 -12.71
CA LEU A 81 -12.72 14.96 -11.75
C LEU A 81 -13.33 15.38 -10.41
N ASP A 82 -12.92 16.54 -9.88
CA ASP A 82 -13.44 17.07 -8.62
C ASP A 82 -14.96 17.35 -8.71
N HIS A 83 -15.41 17.86 -9.86
CA HIS A 83 -16.83 18.06 -10.15
C HIS A 83 -17.60 16.73 -10.18
N PHE A 84 -17.02 15.70 -10.79
CA PHE A 84 -17.64 14.37 -10.83
C PHE A 84 -17.75 13.75 -9.43
N GLU A 85 -16.70 13.84 -8.61
CA GLU A 85 -16.73 13.36 -7.22
C GLU A 85 -17.82 14.06 -6.40
N ALA A 86 -17.93 15.38 -6.53
CA ALA A 86 -18.99 16.15 -5.88
C ALA A 86 -20.39 15.70 -6.34
N TYR A 87 -20.58 15.48 -7.65
CA TYR A 87 -21.82 14.94 -8.20
C TYR A 87 -22.16 13.57 -7.59
N GLN A 88 -21.19 12.68 -7.43
CA GLN A 88 -21.40 11.35 -6.85
C GLN A 88 -21.86 11.41 -5.40
N ILE A 89 -21.18 12.23 -4.58
CA ILE A 89 -21.53 12.42 -3.17
C ILE A 89 -22.93 13.02 -3.03
N MET A 90 -23.28 14.00 -3.87
CA MET A 90 -24.59 14.67 -3.81
C MET A 90 -25.75 13.77 -4.26
N ASN A 91 -25.51 12.77 -5.10
CA ASN A 91 -26.54 11.92 -5.68
C ASN A 91 -26.50 10.46 -5.17
N ASP A 92 -25.65 10.16 -4.19
CA ASP A 92 -25.46 8.82 -3.61
C ASP A 92 -25.23 7.72 -4.68
N VAL A 93 -24.39 8.05 -5.68
CA VAL A 93 -24.12 7.16 -6.81
C VAL A 93 -22.90 6.29 -6.51
N GLU A 94 -23.13 5.01 -6.22
CA GLU A 94 -22.06 4.01 -6.09
C GLU A 94 -21.31 3.79 -7.42
N THR A 95 -19.99 3.65 -7.36
CA THR A 95 -19.16 3.32 -8.53
C THR A 95 -19.04 1.83 -8.74
N ASP A 96 -18.94 1.43 -10.01
CA ASP A 96 -18.37 0.14 -10.36
C ASP A 96 -16.84 0.26 -10.58
N LYS A 97 -16.16 -0.90 -10.55
CA LYS A 97 -14.71 -0.97 -10.77
C LYS A 97 -14.27 -0.38 -12.12
N ASN A 98 -15.13 -0.32 -13.12
CA ASN A 98 -14.78 0.23 -14.43
C ASN A 98 -14.75 1.76 -14.40
N ILE A 99 -15.68 2.39 -13.70
CA ILE A 99 -15.72 3.84 -13.48
C ILE A 99 -14.53 4.26 -12.61
N ASP A 100 -14.20 3.53 -11.56
CA ASP A 100 -13.03 3.81 -10.72
C ASP A 100 -11.71 3.77 -11.52
N ASN A 101 -11.55 2.75 -12.35
CA ASN A 101 -10.38 2.62 -13.23
C ASN A 101 -10.30 3.78 -14.24
N LEU A 102 -11.46 4.26 -14.71
CA LEU A 102 -11.55 5.37 -15.66
C LEU A 102 -11.17 6.70 -15.01
N ILE A 103 -11.69 6.99 -13.81
CA ILE A 103 -11.34 8.16 -13.00
C ILE A 103 -9.83 8.19 -12.74
N SER A 104 -9.28 7.06 -12.25
CA SER A 104 -7.84 6.90 -11.98
C SER A 104 -6.97 7.13 -13.22
N THR A 105 -7.43 6.66 -14.38
CA THR A 105 -6.72 6.87 -15.66
C THR A 105 -6.72 8.35 -16.06
N VAL A 106 -7.86 9.04 -15.96
CA VAL A 106 -7.97 10.46 -16.30
C VAL A 106 -7.20 11.35 -15.31
N ASP A 107 -7.20 11.01 -14.03
CA ASP A 107 -6.40 11.68 -13.01
C ASP A 107 -4.89 11.54 -13.30
N THR A 108 -4.45 10.35 -13.72
CA THR A 108 -3.06 10.12 -14.15
C THR A 108 -2.68 10.99 -15.35
N ILE A 109 -3.58 11.13 -16.33
CA ILE A 109 -3.36 12.01 -17.50
C ILE A 109 -3.25 13.47 -17.05
N SER A 110 -4.17 13.92 -16.18
CA SER A 110 -4.18 15.27 -15.62
C SER A 110 -2.87 15.60 -14.90
N LYS A 111 -2.44 14.75 -13.95
CA LYS A 111 -1.19 14.89 -13.20
C LYS A 111 0.02 14.97 -14.14
N ARG A 112 0.08 14.10 -15.16
CA ARG A 112 1.14 14.09 -16.16
C ARG A 112 1.23 15.40 -16.94
N LEU A 113 0.08 15.98 -17.31
CA LEU A 113 0.04 17.25 -18.05
C LEU A 113 0.44 18.45 -17.17
N LEU A 114 0.10 18.43 -15.88
CA LEU A 114 0.47 19.50 -14.94
C LEU A 114 1.98 19.54 -14.58
N GLY A 115 2.83 18.77 -15.28
CA GLY A 115 4.26 18.72 -14.97
C GLY A 115 4.56 17.97 -13.68
N LYS A 116 3.55 17.37 -13.03
CA LYS A 116 3.74 16.35 -12.00
C LYS A 116 4.14 15.05 -12.70
N GLN A 117 5.38 15.01 -13.23
CA GLN A 117 6.06 13.73 -13.43
C GLN A 117 6.04 12.99 -12.09
N SER A 118 5.87 11.67 -12.14
CA SER A 118 5.70 10.75 -11.01
C SER A 118 6.65 11.00 -9.84
N VAL A 119 6.32 11.98 -9.00
CA VAL A 119 6.44 11.86 -7.57
C VAL A 119 5.12 11.22 -7.17
N LYS A 120 5.20 10.05 -6.54
CA LYS A 120 4.08 9.48 -5.79
C LYS A 120 3.64 10.52 -4.74
N GLU A 121 2.83 11.50 -5.13
CA GLU A 121 2.05 12.31 -4.20
C GLU A 121 0.82 11.50 -3.85
N LYS A 122 1.00 10.85 -2.71
CA LYS A 122 0.06 10.03 -1.98
C LYS A 122 -1.24 10.78 -1.78
N GLU A 123 -2.28 10.38 -2.49
CA GLU A 123 -3.53 10.17 -1.76
C GLU A 123 -3.20 9.11 -0.72
N THR A 124 -3.31 9.47 0.55
CA THR A 124 -3.29 8.56 1.69
C THR A 124 -4.47 7.60 1.58
N LYS A 125 -4.42 6.70 0.59
CA LYS A 125 -4.94 5.36 0.72
C LYS A 125 -4.13 4.74 1.85
N GLU A 126 -4.76 3.97 2.72
CA GLU A 126 -4.05 3.18 3.74
C GLU A 126 -2.88 2.38 3.12
N GLU A 127 -2.97 2.04 1.83
CA GLU A 127 -1.90 1.47 1.01
C GLU A 127 -0.63 2.30 0.91
N ASP A 128 -0.73 3.64 0.91
CA ASP A 128 0.37 4.58 0.83
C ASP A 128 1.01 4.85 2.20
N PHE A 129 0.27 4.69 3.30
CA PHE A 129 0.88 4.57 4.64
C PHE A 129 1.79 3.33 4.71
N LEU A 130 1.40 2.25 4.03
CA LEU A 130 2.13 0.98 3.98
C LEU A 130 3.25 0.93 2.92
N GLU A 131 3.41 1.95 2.06
CA GLU A 131 4.46 2.01 1.02
C GLU A 131 5.59 2.99 1.35
N LYS A 132 5.49 3.78 2.42
CA LYS A 132 6.66 4.45 2.99
C LYS A 132 7.38 3.40 3.86
N GLU A 133 8.64 3.12 3.51
CA GLU A 133 9.63 2.40 4.33
C GLU A 133 9.44 0.87 4.46
N PHE A 134 9.69 0.17 3.35
CA PHE A 134 10.42 -1.09 3.45
C PHE A 134 11.91 -0.74 3.64
N GLU A 135 12.28 -0.19 4.80
CA GLU A 135 13.70 -0.08 5.16
C GLU A 135 14.33 -1.48 5.11
N GLU A 136 15.56 -1.56 4.59
CA GLU A 136 16.35 -2.79 4.67
C GLU A 136 16.44 -3.22 6.14
N ILE A 137 16.00 -4.45 6.42
CA ILE A 137 16.12 -5.00 7.76
C ILE A 137 17.60 -5.27 8.05
N PRO A 138 18.15 -4.75 9.15
CA PRO A 138 19.58 -4.84 9.44
C PRO A 138 19.94 -6.18 10.09
N ILE A 139 19.69 -7.28 9.37
CA ILE A 139 20.01 -8.64 9.83
C ILE A 139 21.49 -8.75 10.26
N GLU A 140 22.38 -8.08 9.54
CA GLU A 140 23.81 -8.04 9.80
C GLU A 140 24.15 -7.41 11.16
N LYS A 141 23.39 -6.40 11.58
CA LYS A 141 23.67 -5.68 12.84
C LYS A 141 23.21 -6.43 14.09
N ILE A 142 22.32 -7.41 13.95
CA ILE A 142 22.00 -8.37 15.01
C ILE A 142 23.23 -9.26 15.32
N GLY A 143 24.11 -9.41 14.34
CA GLY A 143 25.37 -10.16 14.46
C GLY A 143 25.20 -11.67 14.50
N LEU A 144 24.11 -12.23 13.97
CA LEU A 144 23.86 -13.68 13.94
C LEU A 144 24.96 -14.45 13.17
N ASP A 145 25.02 -15.77 13.35
CA ASP A 145 25.91 -16.65 12.56
C ASP A 145 25.75 -16.41 11.05
N ASP A 146 26.85 -16.45 10.29
CA ASP A 146 26.86 -16.13 8.86
C ASP A 146 25.93 -17.02 8.04
N GLY A 147 25.85 -18.30 8.39
CA GLY A 147 24.97 -19.27 7.73
C GLY A 147 23.50 -18.95 7.99
N LEU A 148 23.14 -18.65 9.24
CA LEU A 148 21.78 -18.25 9.61
C LEU A 148 21.41 -16.90 8.96
N SER A 149 22.31 -15.93 8.98
CA SER A 149 22.13 -14.61 8.36
C SER A 149 21.87 -14.71 6.86
N ALA A 150 22.59 -15.59 6.16
CA ALA A 150 22.37 -15.84 4.72
C ALA A 150 20.96 -16.39 4.45
N ILE A 151 20.48 -17.36 5.24
CA ILE A 151 19.13 -17.91 5.11
C ILE A 151 18.08 -16.81 5.36
N LEU A 152 18.27 -16.00 6.41
CA LEU A 152 17.34 -14.91 6.74
C LEU A 152 17.26 -13.87 5.63
N ARG A 153 18.40 -13.48 5.01
CA ARG A 153 18.41 -12.61 3.83
C ARG A 153 17.59 -13.16 2.67
N HIS A 154 17.75 -14.45 2.35
CA HIS A 154 16.97 -15.09 1.30
C HIS A 154 15.46 -15.07 1.61
N ARG A 155 15.08 -15.32 2.87
CA ARG A 155 13.67 -15.23 3.30
C ARG A 155 13.12 -13.81 3.22
N VAL A 156 13.90 -12.80 3.58
CA VAL A 156 13.51 -11.39 3.42
C VAL A 156 13.27 -11.05 1.94
N VAL A 157 14.11 -11.55 1.03
CA VAL A 157 13.87 -11.41 -0.42
C VAL A 157 12.58 -12.10 -0.85
N GLU A 158 12.29 -13.29 -0.32
CA GLU A 158 11.03 -14.00 -0.58
C GLU A 158 9.80 -13.27 -0.02
N ILE A 159 9.90 -12.69 1.18
CA ILE A 159 8.84 -11.86 1.77
C ILE A 159 8.52 -10.68 0.85
N HIS A 160 9.53 -9.93 0.40
CA HIS A 160 9.33 -8.82 -0.52
C HIS A 160 8.66 -9.24 -1.84
N LYS A 161 9.08 -10.38 -2.41
CA LYS A 161 8.42 -10.96 -3.59
C LYS A 161 6.98 -11.36 -3.28
N GLY A 162 6.73 -11.98 -2.12
CA GLY A 162 5.40 -12.40 -1.68
C GLY A 162 4.45 -11.21 -1.53
N ILE A 163 4.91 -10.09 -0.95
CA ILE A 163 4.15 -8.84 -0.88
C ILE A 163 3.89 -8.32 -2.30
N LYS A 164 4.93 -8.22 -3.14
CA LYS A 164 4.81 -7.70 -4.51
C LYS A 164 3.82 -8.49 -5.38
N PHE A 165 3.82 -9.82 -5.26
CA PHE A 165 2.99 -10.71 -6.06
C PHE A 165 1.69 -11.15 -5.37
N ARG A 166 1.34 -10.55 -4.22
CA ARG A 166 0.11 -10.82 -3.48
C ARG A 166 -0.04 -12.28 -3.04
N ASN A 167 1.00 -12.81 -2.40
CA ASN A 167 1.04 -14.15 -1.78
C ASN A 167 1.00 -14.04 -0.25
N PRO A 168 -0.16 -13.71 0.35
CA PRO A 168 -0.22 -13.28 1.75
C PRO A 168 0.10 -14.38 2.76
N LEU A 169 -0.36 -15.62 2.53
CA LEU A 169 -0.02 -16.75 3.40
C LEU A 169 1.50 -16.98 3.46
N SER A 170 2.17 -16.96 2.32
CA SER A 170 3.63 -17.12 2.25
C SER A 170 4.36 -16.05 3.05
N VAL A 171 3.93 -14.79 2.94
CA VAL A 171 4.51 -13.67 3.70
C VAL A 171 4.33 -13.87 5.20
N ILE A 172 3.11 -14.17 5.65
CA ILE A 172 2.80 -14.40 7.07
C ILE A 172 3.68 -15.52 7.64
N PHE A 173 3.81 -16.64 6.90
CA PHE A 173 4.60 -17.78 7.35
C PHE A 173 6.10 -17.47 7.39
N LEU A 174 6.61 -16.75 6.39
CA LEU A 174 8.00 -16.34 6.34
C LEU A 174 8.32 -15.32 7.44
N CYS A 175 7.47 -14.33 7.72
CA CYS A 175 7.66 -13.39 8.82
C CYS A 175 7.71 -14.11 10.18
N GLY A 176 6.74 -14.98 10.46
CA GLY A 176 6.69 -15.74 11.72
C GLY A 176 7.89 -16.66 11.89
N SER A 177 8.22 -17.45 10.86
CA SER A 177 9.36 -18.40 10.93
C SER A 177 10.73 -17.72 10.93
N SER A 178 10.85 -16.53 10.31
CA SER A 178 12.09 -15.76 10.33
C SER A 178 12.28 -15.08 11.69
N LEU A 179 11.21 -14.57 12.32
CA LEU A 179 11.30 -14.01 13.67
C LEU A 179 11.73 -15.07 14.69
N GLU A 180 11.18 -16.29 14.57
CA GLU A 180 11.59 -17.44 15.39
C GLU A 180 13.09 -17.74 15.23
N GLY A 181 13.60 -17.76 14.00
CA GLY A 181 15.03 -17.96 13.72
C GLY A 181 15.93 -16.86 14.28
N ILE A 182 15.51 -15.60 14.18
CA ILE A 182 16.25 -14.46 14.74
C ILE A 182 16.29 -14.55 16.26
N LEU A 183 15.14 -14.74 16.92
CA LEU A 183 15.06 -14.83 18.38
C LEU A 183 15.84 -16.02 18.93
N LEU A 184 15.83 -17.17 18.22
CA LEU A 184 16.69 -18.31 18.55
C LEU A 184 18.17 -17.92 18.48
N GLY A 185 18.60 -17.25 17.41
CA GLY A 185 19.98 -16.78 17.26
C GLY A 185 20.40 -15.80 18.36
N VAL A 186 19.51 -14.88 18.74
CA VAL A 186 19.71 -13.95 19.86
C VAL A 186 19.79 -14.70 21.19
N ALA A 187 18.92 -15.67 21.44
CA ALA A 187 18.93 -16.48 22.65
C ALA A 187 20.22 -17.33 22.78
N LEU A 188 20.70 -17.91 21.68
CA LEU A 188 21.95 -18.66 21.63
C LEU A 188 23.18 -17.81 21.98
N LYS A 189 23.15 -16.51 21.66
CA LYS A 189 24.17 -15.53 22.06
C LYS A 189 24.04 -15.06 23.50
N ASN A 190 22.83 -15.11 24.06
CA ASN A 190 22.51 -14.64 25.41
C ASN A 190 21.91 -15.76 26.29
N PRO A 191 22.58 -16.93 26.40
CA PRO A 191 21.95 -18.13 26.93
C PRO A 191 21.59 -18.02 28.41
N GLU A 192 22.44 -17.38 29.23
CA GLU A 192 22.13 -17.19 30.65
C GLU A 192 20.93 -16.30 30.86
N LEU A 193 20.86 -15.19 30.11
CA LEU A 193 19.80 -14.20 30.25
C LEU A 193 18.44 -14.80 29.90
N PHE A 194 18.36 -15.52 28.78
CA PHE A 194 17.13 -16.16 28.33
C PHE A 194 16.70 -17.32 29.26
N ASN A 195 17.63 -18.19 29.68
CA ASN A 195 17.30 -19.34 30.52
C ASN A 195 16.91 -18.96 31.96
N LYS A 196 17.41 -17.83 32.48
CA LYS A 196 17.08 -17.32 33.83
C LYS A 196 15.75 -16.59 33.88
N ALA A 197 15.19 -16.16 32.74
CA ALA A 197 13.89 -15.52 32.68
C ALA A 197 12.79 -16.38 33.31
N LYS A 198 11.80 -15.73 33.92
CA LYS A 198 10.64 -16.37 34.55
C LYS A 198 9.76 -17.03 33.50
N SER A 199 9.59 -16.40 32.35
CA SER A 199 8.85 -16.89 31.19
C SER A 199 9.59 -17.97 30.38
N SER A 200 10.84 -18.32 30.76
CA SER A 200 11.58 -19.41 30.13
C SER A 200 10.81 -20.73 30.27
N PRO A 201 10.57 -21.47 29.18
CA PRO A 201 9.91 -22.76 29.24
C PRO A 201 10.84 -23.76 29.95
N LYS A 202 10.30 -24.44 30.96
CA LYS A 202 11.01 -25.34 31.87
C LYS A 202 10.30 -26.68 31.97
N ASP A 203 11.06 -27.72 32.26
CA ASP A 203 10.50 -29.02 32.61
C ASP A 203 9.86 -29.00 34.01
N LYS A 204 9.33 -30.15 34.42
CA LYS A 204 8.68 -30.32 35.73
C LYS A 204 9.62 -30.11 36.92
N GLU A 205 10.93 -30.20 36.70
CA GLU A 205 11.97 -30.02 37.71
C GLU A 205 12.49 -28.57 37.74
N GLY A 206 11.96 -27.70 36.87
CA GLY A 206 12.33 -26.30 36.77
C GLY A 206 13.57 -26.05 35.91
N LYS A 207 14.09 -27.06 35.20
CA LYS A 207 15.23 -26.93 34.30
C LYS A 207 14.77 -26.36 32.96
N PRO A 208 15.43 -25.30 32.42
CA PRO A 208 15.10 -24.75 31.11
C PRO A 208 15.26 -25.78 29.99
N PHE A 209 14.30 -25.81 29.06
CA PHE A 209 14.43 -26.64 27.86
C PHE A 209 15.56 -26.13 26.96
N PRO A 210 16.20 -27.02 26.18
CA PRO A 210 17.09 -26.58 25.09
C PRO A 210 16.38 -25.65 24.10
N PHE A 211 17.07 -24.62 23.61
CA PHE A 211 16.44 -23.58 22.74
C PHE A 211 15.76 -24.12 21.47
N HIS A 212 16.21 -25.24 20.90
CA HIS A 212 15.55 -25.84 19.73
C HIS A 212 14.15 -26.40 20.04
N GLN A 213 13.78 -26.53 21.31
CA GLN A 213 12.45 -26.96 21.75
C GLN A 213 11.55 -25.78 22.14
N TRP A 214 12.08 -24.55 22.09
CA TRP A 214 11.29 -23.38 22.41
C TRP A 214 10.37 -23.04 21.25
N SER A 215 9.14 -22.64 21.59
CA SER A 215 8.20 -22.10 20.60
C SER A 215 8.48 -20.63 20.33
N LEU A 216 8.03 -20.11 19.18
CA LEU A 216 8.01 -18.67 18.93
C LEU A 216 7.32 -17.88 20.06
N ALA A 217 6.25 -18.42 20.65
CA ALA A 217 5.57 -17.79 21.78
C ALA A 217 6.52 -17.58 22.96
N SER A 218 7.23 -18.64 23.35
CA SER A 218 8.20 -18.62 24.45
C SER A 218 9.34 -17.64 24.17
N PHE A 219 9.84 -17.59 22.94
CA PHE A 219 10.87 -16.62 22.55
C PHE A 219 10.38 -15.18 22.66
N ILE A 220 9.18 -14.87 22.19
CA ILE A 220 8.58 -13.53 22.28
C ILE A 220 8.42 -13.12 23.75
N ASP A 221 7.88 -14.01 24.59
CA ASP A 221 7.64 -13.74 26.00
C ASP A 221 8.94 -13.45 26.76
N VAL A 222 9.96 -14.27 26.54
CA VAL A 222 11.27 -14.12 27.18
C VAL A 222 11.99 -12.87 26.67
N ALA A 223 12.01 -12.64 25.35
CA ALA A 223 12.65 -11.46 24.77
C ALA A 223 12.06 -10.16 25.33
N TYR A 224 10.75 -10.09 25.55
CA TYR A 224 10.13 -8.96 26.23
C TYR A 224 10.56 -8.86 27.70
N GLU A 225 10.53 -9.97 28.45
CA GLU A 225 10.93 -9.96 29.87
C GLU A 225 12.37 -9.48 30.05
N VAL A 226 13.26 -9.85 29.14
CA VAL A 226 14.67 -9.45 29.18
C VAL A 226 14.95 -8.12 28.48
N ASN A 227 13.91 -7.36 28.11
CA ASN A 227 13.96 -6.03 27.48
C ASN A 227 14.65 -5.98 26.10
N PHE A 228 14.61 -7.08 25.36
CA PHE A 228 15.06 -7.15 23.98
C PHE A 228 14.02 -6.63 22.99
N ILE A 229 12.73 -6.66 23.35
CA ILE A 229 11.62 -6.10 22.57
C ILE A 229 10.62 -5.34 23.45
N GLY A 230 9.94 -4.35 22.87
CA GLY A 230 8.88 -3.57 23.49
C GLY A 230 7.57 -4.33 23.70
N LEU A 231 6.65 -3.72 24.47
CA LEU A 231 5.32 -4.32 24.76
C LEU A 231 4.44 -4.42 23.50
N ASP A 232 4.53 -3.42 22.64
CA ASP A 232 3.91 -3.38 21.32
C ASP A 232 4.46 -4.49 20.42
N ALA A 233 5.79 -4.58 20.28
CA ALA A 233 6.45 -5.65 19.53
C ALA A 233 6.06 -7.04 20.06
N LYS A 234 5.99 -7.22 21.38
CA LYS A 234 5.47 -8.46 22.00
C LYS A 234 4.05 -8.78 21.55
N LYS A 235 3.10 -7.85 21.77
CA LYS A 235 1.67 -8.10 21.51
C LYS A 235 1.43 -8.40 20.03
N PHE A 236 2.03 -7.61 19.15
CA PHE A 236 1.86 -7.80 17.72
C PHE A 236 2.57 -9.06 17.21
N SER A 237 3.73 -9.42 17.76
CA SER A 237 4.41 -10.68 17.41
C SER A 237 3.60 -11.91 17.80
N HIS A 238 2.90 -11.89 18.94
CA HIS A 238 1.96 -12.98 19.27
C HIS A 238 0.79 -13.06 18.29
N ALA A 239 0.22 -11.92 17.87
CA ALA A 239 -0.83 -11.91 16.85
C ALA A 239 -0.32 -12.46 15.50
N MET A 240 0.88 -12.04 15.06
CA MET A 240 1.52 -12.57 13.85
C MET A 240 1.80 -14.08 13.96
N ARG A 241 2.26 -14.57 15.13
CA ARG A 241 2.40 -16.01 15.40
C ARG A 241 1.08 -16.74 15.23
N ASP A 242 -0.04 -16.16 15.68
CA ASP A 242 -1.36 -16.79 15.53
C ASP A 242 -1.78 -16.86 14.06
N PHE A 243 -1.53 -15.81 13.27
CA PHE A 243 -1.73 -15.87 11.83
C PHE A 243 -0.84 -16.93 11.14
N ARG A 244 0.38 -17.14 11.64
CA ARG A 244 1.27 -18.20 11.13
C ARG A 244 0.69 -19.60 11.36
N ASN A 245 -0.12 -19.83 12.40
CA ASN A 245 -0.73 -21.15 12.65
C ASN A 245 -1.71 -21.59 11.55
N TYR A 246 -2.17 -20.66 10.71
CA TYR A 246 -2.93 -21.00 9.50
C TYR A 246 -2.11 -21.68 8.41
N ILE A 247 -0.84 -22.01 8.68
CA ILE A 247 -0.09 -23.02 7.92
C ILE A 247 -0.80 -24.39 7.94
N HIS A 248 -1.62 -24.65 8.96
CA HIS A 248 -2.48 -25.81 9.03
C HIS A 248 -3.80 -25.53 8.29
N PRO A 249 -4.08 -26.16 7.12
CA PRO A 249 -5.23 -25.82 6.29
C PRO A 249 -6.59 -26.00 6.99
N TYR A 250 -6.70 -26.99 7.87
CA TYR A 250 -7.93 -27.22 8.64
C TYR A 250 -8.21 -26.08 9.63
N GLU A 251 -7.18 -25.53 10.27
CA GLU A 251 -7.32 -24.39 11.19
C GLU A 251 -7.70 -23.11 10.42
N GLN A 252 -7.12 -22.92 9.23
CA GLN A 252 -7.50 -21.84 8.33
C GLN A 252 -8.97 -21.96 7.89
N TRP A 253 -9.40 -23.16 7.48
CA TRP A 253 -10.78 -23.40 7.07
C TRP A 253 -11.77 -23.17 8.22
N ARG A 254 -11.49 -23.74 9.39
CA ARG A 254 -12.36 -23.63 10.57
C ARG A 254 -12.54 -22.19 11.04
N SER A 255 -11.48 -21.38 10.96
CA SER A 255 -11.53 -19.96 11.34
C SER A 255 -12.15 -19.05 10.28
N GLY A 256 -12.32 -19.53 9.04
CA GLY A 256 -12.75 -18.70 7.92
C GLY A 256 -11.70 -17.66 7.51
N PHE A 257 -10.45 -17.83 7.93
CA PHE A 257 -9.40 -16.85 7.71
C PHE A 257 -8.91 -16.86 6.24
N ASN A 258 -9.12 -15.75 5.56
CA ASN A 258 -8.65 -15.55 4.19
C ASN A 258 -7.76 -14.30 4.15
N PRO A 259 -6.44 -14.43 4.36
CA PRO A 259 -5.57 -13.28 4.45
C PRO A 259 -5.47 -12.58 3.11
N ASP A 260 -5.42 -11.26 3.16
CA ASP A 260 -5.26 -10.40 2.00
C ASP A 260 -3.89 -9.71 1.98
N HIS A 261 -3.70 -8.83 1.01
CA HIS A 261 -2.47 -8.06 0.86
C HIS A 261 -2.15 -7.19 2.08
N TYR A 262 -3.16 -6.63 2.75
CA TYR A 262 -3.00 -5.83 3.95
C TYR A 262 -2.52 -6.67 5.13
N THR A 263 -3.08 -7.85 5.30
CA THR A 263 -2.67 -8.82 6.32
C THR A 263 -1.18 -9.17 6.20
N ALA A 264 -0.70 -9.33 4.96
CA ALA A 264 0.72 -9.56 4.67
C ALA A 264 1.60 -8.36 5.03
N LYS A 265 1.19 -7.15 4.64
CA LYS A 265 1.91 -5.89 4.96
C LYS A 265 1.99 -5.65 6.47
N ILE A 266 0.90 -5.86 7.20
CA ILE A 266 0.89 -5.77 8.68
C ILE A 266 1.87 -6.77 9.28
N SER A 267 1.84 -8.04 8.85
CA SER A 267 2.77 -9.06 9.35
C SER A 267 4.23 -8.71 9.09
N TRP A 268 4.53 -8.06 7.97
CA TRP A 268 5.86 -7.52 7.68
C TRP A 268 6.27 -6.37 8.61
N GLN A 269 5.36 -5.42 8.87
CA GLN A 269 5.64 -4.31 9.80
C GLN A 269 5.92 -4.81 11.22
N VAL A 270 5.16 -5.82 11.67
CA VAL A 270 5.40 -6.46 12.96
C VAL A 270 6.78 -7.11 13.00
N PHE A 271 7.17 -7.79 11.93
CA PHE A 271 8.51 -8.38 11.80
C PHE A 271 9.61 -7.30 11.86
N GLN A 272 9.46 -6.18 11.13
CA GLN A 272 10.41 -5.07 11.16
C GLN A 272 10.53 -4.45 12.56
N ALA A 273 9.41 -4.17 13.22
CA ALA A 273 9.41 -3.57 14.56
C ALA A 273 10.16 -4.45 15.56
N ALA A 274 9.89 -5.76 15.56
CA ALA A 274 10.60 -6.69 16.43
C ALA A 274 12.10 -6.76 16.12
N VAL A 275 12.50 -6.74 14.85
CA VAL A 275 13.93 -6.77 14.49
C VAL A 275 14.65 -5.48 14.86
N ASN A 276 14.02 -4.32 14.65
CA ASN A 276 14.61 -3.03 15.03
C ASN A 276 14.77 -2.91 16.54
N ASP A 277 13.81 -3.40 17.33
CA ASP A 277 13.95 -3.48 18.78
C ASP A 277 15.16 -4.34 19.19
N LEU A 278 15.33 -5.50 18.55
CA LEU A 278 16.46 -6.40 18.81
C LEU A 278 17.80 -5.75 18.46
N GLU A 279 17.90 -5.07 17.31
CA GLU A 279 19.09 -4.29 16.94
C GLU A 279 19.40 -3.23 18.01
N ASN A 280 18.39 -2.45 18.41
CA ASN A 280 18.54 -1.39 19.40
C ASN A 280 18.92 -1.91 20.78
N ALA A 281 18.49 -3.13 21.15
CA ALA A 281 18.87 -3.76 22.41
C ALA A 281 20.30 -4.31 22.38
N LEU A 282 20.77 -4.79 21.22
CA LEU A 282 22.11 -5.37 21.04
C LEU A 282 23.22 -4.33 20.81
N THR A 283 22.85 -3.10 20.42
CA THR A 283 23.78 -1.99 20.14
C THR A 283 24.00 -1.06 21.33
N LYS A 284 23.30 -1.28 22.45
CA LYS A 284 23.48 -0.56 23.73
C LYS A 284 24.54 -1.24 24.59
#